data_AF-A0A010SGH6-F1
#
_entry.id   AF-A0A010SGH6-F1
#
_cell.length_a   1.000
_cell.length_b   1.000
_cell.length_c   1.000
_cell.angle_alpha   90.00
_cell.angle_beta   90.00
_cell.angle_gamma   90.00
#
_symmetry.space_group_name_H-M   'P 1'
#
loop_
_entity.id
_entity.type
_entity.pdbx_description
1 polymer ?
#
loop_
_entity_poly.entity_id
_entity_poly.type
_entity_poly.pdbx_seq_one_letter_code
_entity_poly.pdbx_strand_id
1 'polypeptide(L)'
;MLWHRTGDGNYIAARPEVFFTGRDGSLRSNFIALLVQGIPRAYKLDSQLSYVDVPLCSLEHAAVQVAEHVAKVPDLLALEELLVGAGLVLDDGLS
;
A
#
# COMPACT_ATOMS: atom_id res chain seq x y z
N MET A 1 -8.03 4.11 16.54
CA MET A 1 -6.75 4.42 17.23
C MET A 1 -5.93 3.14 17.21
N LEU A 2 -4.82 3.11 16.47
CA LEU A 2 -4.00 1.90 16.33
C LEU A 2 -2.89 1.95 17.40
N TRP A 3 -2.78 0.89 18.19
CA TRP A 3 -1.77 0.78 19.24
C TRP A 3 -0.72 -0.25 18.82
N HIS A 4 0.55 0.13 18.81
CA HIS A 4 1.64 -0.80 18.59
C HIS A 4 2.18 -1.26 19.95
N ARG A 5 2.18 -2.58 20.20
CA ARG A 5 2.71 -3.17 21.42
C ARG A 5 4.23 -3.27 21.30
N THR A 6 4.95 -2.64 22.20
CA THR A 6 6.41 -2.72 22.28
C THR A 6 6.83 -3.99 23.03
N GLY A 7 8.08 -4.44 22.82
CA GLY A 7 8.61 -5.69 23.41
C GLY A 7 8.68 -5.70 24.94
N ASP A 8 8.63 -4.53 25.57
CA ASP A 8 8.54 -4.32 27.02
C ASP A 8 7.09 -4.39 27.57
N GLY A 9 6.11 -4.65 26.71
CA GLY A 9 4.70 -4.76 27.10
C GLY A 9 3.93 -3.43 27.13
N ASN A 10 4.57 -2.31 26.78
CA ASN A 10 3.90 -1.02 26.64
C ASN A 10 3.14 -0.90 25.30
N TYR A 11 2.27 0.11 25.21
CA TYR A 11 1.54 0.44 23.99
C TYR A 11 1.83 1.88 23.61
N ILE A 12 2.30 2.09 22.38
CA ILE A 12 2.45 3.42 21.78
C ILE A 12 1.31 3.67 20.81
N ALA A 13 0.70 4.85 20.92
CA ALA A 13 -0.31 5.29 19.95
C ALA A 13 0.39 5.55 18.61
N ALA A 14 0.12 4.71 17.62
CA ALA A 14 0.55 4.98 16.26
C ALA A 14 -0.39 6.04 15.68
N ARG A 15 0.17 7.07 15.03
CA ARG A 15 -0.63 8.02 14.25
C ARG A 15 -1.10 7.29 13.00
N PRO A 16 -2.42 7.01 12.86
CA PRO A 16 -2.92 6.40 11.65
C PRO A 16 -2.94 7.46 10.56
N GLU A 17 -2.26 7.22 9.45
CA GLU A 17 -2.43 8.03 8.24
C GLU A 17 -3.20 7.23 7.20
N VAL A 18 -4.17 7.89 6.56
CA VAL A 18 -5.00 7.30 5.51
C VAL A 18 -4.50 7.80 4.18
N PHE A 19 -4.08 6.87 3.32
CA PHE A 19 -3.69 7.14 1.95
C PHE A 19 -4.83 6.75 1.01
N PHE A 20 -5.21 7.66 0.10
CA PHE A 20 -6.18 7.35 -0.94
C PHE A 20 -5.45 7.06 -2.25
N THR A 21 -5.71 5.88 -2.82
CA THR A 21 -5.31 5.55 -4.19
C THR A 21 -6.37 6.07 -5.14
N GLY A 22 -5.99 6.57 -6.32
CA GLY A 22 -6.90 7.13 -7.31
C GLY A 22 -6.93 6.31 -8.60
N ARG A 23 -8.03 6.45 -9.34
CA ARG A 23 -8.27 5.79 -10.63
C ARG A 23 -7.34 6.34 -11.71
N ASP A 24 -6.29 5.59 -12.06
CA ASP A 24 -5.55 5.72 -13.32
C ASP A 24 -6.09 4.77 -14.41
N GLY A 25 -7.24 4.13 -14.17
CA GLY A 25 -7.93 3.25 -15.10
C GLY A 25 -7.75 1.76 -14.85
N SER A 26 -6.85 1.37 -13.93
CA SER A 26 -6.57 -0.04 -13.60
C SER A 26 -7.50 -0.61 -12.52
N LEU A 27 -7.94 0.22 -11.57
CA LEU A 27 -8.81 -0.21 -10.47
C LEU A 27 -10.30 -0.07 -10.82
N ARG A 28 -11.10 -1.09 -10.46
CA ARG A 28 -12.57 -1.10 -10.61
C ARG A 28 -13.24 -0.12 -9.64
N SER A 29 -12.73 -0.07 -8.41
CA SER A 29 -13.13 0.86 -7.36
C SER A 29 -12.51 2.24 -7.57
N ASN A 30 -13.31 3.29 -7.37
CA ASN A 30 -12.85 4.65 -7.64
C ASN A 30 -11.72 5.09 -6.70
N PHE A 31 -11.69 4.59 -5.46
CA PHE A 31 -10.66 4.89 -4.46
C PHE A 31 -10.52 3.75 -3.45
N ILE A 32 -9.28 3.40 -3.09
CA ILE A 32 -8.98 2.53 -1.94
C ILE A 32 -8.32 3.41 -0.85
N ALA A 33 -8.88 3.39 0.35
CA ALA A 33 -8.31 4.04 1.52
C ALA A 33 -7.47 3.05 2.31
N LEU A 34 -6.16 3.25 2.36
CA LEU A 34 -5.21 2.41 3.08
C LEU A 34 -4.80 3.08 4.38
N LEU A 35 -4.95 2.35 5.49
CA LEU A 35 -4.37 2.75 6.76
C LEU A 35 -2.91 2.32 6.81
N VAL A 36 -2.00 3.29 6.77
CA VAL A 36 -0.55 3.03 6.84
C VAL A 36 -0.02 3.35 8.22
N GLN A 37 0.96 2.56 8.68
CA GLN A 37 1.65 2.82 9.94
C GLN A 37 2.83 3.78 9.71
N GLY A 38 2.90 4.83 10.52
CA GLY A 38 3.97 5.83 10.44
C GLY A 38 3.65 6.97 9.48
N ILE A 39 4.60 7.90 9.36
CA ILE A 39 4.48 9.11 8.52
C ILE A 39 4.98 8.77 7.11
N PRO A 40 4.13 8.74 6.08
CA PRO A 40 4.53 8.58 4.69
C PRO A 40 5.51 9.69 4.30
N ARG A 41 6.65 9.29 3.74
CA ARG A 41 7.63 10.25 3.21
C ARG A 41 7.45 10.35 1.70
N ALA A 42 7.08 11.53 1.22
CA ALA A 42 7.03 11.80 -0.20
C ALA A 42 8.47 11.89 -0.75
N TYR A 43 8.78 11.08 -1.75
CA TYR A 43 10.03 11.13 -2.49
C TYR A 43 9.76 11.54 -3.92
N LYS A 44 10.60 12.43 -4.46
CA LYS A 44 10.56 12.75 -5.88
C LYS A 44 11.17 11.57 -6.64
N LEU A 45 10.37 10.96 -7.52
CA LEU A 45 10.83 9.94 -8.44
C LEU A 45 11.23 10.60 -9.76
N ASP A 46 12.30 10.11 -10.37
CA ASP A 46 12.59 10.36 -11.78
C ASP A 46 12.02 9.22 -12.63
N SER A 47 12.07 9.36 -13.95
CA SER A 47 11.54 8.35 -14.88
C SER A 47 12.37 7.05 -14.91
N GLN A 48 13.48 6.97 -14.16
CA GLN A 48 14.39 5.84 -14.11
C GLN A 48 14.37 5.21 -12.71
N LEU A 49 13.25 4.56 -12.39
CA LEU A 49 13.16 3.76 -11.17
C LEU A 49 14.22 2.65 -11.15
N SER A 50 15.03 2.65 -10.10
CA SER A 50 16.02 1.59 -9.87
C SER A 50 15.36 0.42 -9.15
N TYR A 51 14.92 -0.57 -9.93
CA TYR A 51 14.35 -1.80 -9.38
C TYR A 51 15.45 -2.65 -8.73
N VAL A 52 15.13 -3.22 -7.57
CA VAL A 52 16.05 -4.07 -6.81
C VAL A 52 15.42 -5.44 -6.57
N ASP A 53 16.25 -6.48 -6.66
CA ASP A 53 15.81 -7.85 -6.43
C ASP A 53 15.94 -8.20 -4.94
N VAL A 54 14.79 -8.20 -4.26
CA VAL A 54 14.66 -8.56 -2.85
C VAL A 54 13.38 -9.36 -2.67
N PRO A 55 13.31 -10.29 -1.70
CA PRO A 55 12.11 -11.09 -1.46
C PRO A 55 10.86 -10.20 -1.31
N LEU A 56 9.82 -10.51 -2.07
CA LEU A 56 8.54 -9.81 -2.07
C LEU A 56 7.48 -10.64 -1.32
N CYS A 57 6.61 -9.96 -0.58
CA CYS A 57 5.41 -10.56 -0.01
C CYS A 57 4.26 -10.61 -1.04
N SER A 58 3.17 -11.32 -0.72
CA SER A 58 2.06 -11.57 -1.67
C SER A 58 1.34 -10.33 -2.20
N LEU A 59 1.43 -9.18 -1.54
CA LEU A 59 0.86 -7.90 -1.98
C LEU A 59 1.93 -6.84 -2.29
N GLU A 60 3.14 -7.28 -2.59
CA GLU A 60 4.24 -6.42 -3.04
C GLU A 60 4.54 -6.73 -4.50
N HIS A 61 4.36 -5.74 -5.37
CA HIS A 61 4.55 -5.90 -6.82
C HIS A 61 6.03 -5.81 -7.22
N ALA A 62 6.77 -4.90 -6.57
CA ALA A 62 8.16 -4.63 -6.88
C ALA A 62 8.87 -4.02 -5.67
N ALA A 63 10.21 -3.99 -5.74
CA ALA A 63 11.03 -3.20 -4.85
C ALA A 63 11.87 -2.22 -5.65
N VAL A 64 11.98 -1.00 -5.14
CA VAL A 64 12.70 0.10 -5.79
C VAL A 64 13.63 0.78 -4.79
N GLN A 65 14.83 1.11 -5.24
CA GLN A 65 15.76 1.95 -4.48
C GLN A 65 15.30 3.40 -4.56
N VAL A 66 15.09 4.02 -3.40
CA VAL A 66 14.69 5.42 -3.24
C VAL A 66 15.59 6.08 -2.21
N ALA A 67 16.48 6.97 -2.67
CA ALA A 67 17.56 7.52 -1.84
C ALA A 67 18.31 6.39 -1.13
N GLU A 68 18.40 6.43 0.21
CA GLU A 68 19.08 5.41 1.03
C GLU A 68 18.18 4.23 1.46
N HIS A 69 16.97 4.12 0.93
CA HIS A 69 16.00 3.10 1.35
C HIS A 69 15.53 2.23 0.18
N VAL A 70 15.23 0.97 0.47
CA VAL A 70 14.48 0.11 -0.44
C VAL A 70 13.00 0.23 -0.10
N ALA A 71 12.21 0.77 -1.02
CA ALA A 71 10.76 0.86 -0.89
C ALA A 71 10.09 -0.30 -1.62
N LYS A 72 9.03 -0.84 -1.02
CA LYS A 72 8.18 -1.88 -1.62
C LYS A 72 6.96 -1.21 -2.25
N VAL A 73 6.70 -1.54 -3.52
CA VAL A 73 5.53 -1.05 -4.25
C VAL A 73 4.37 -1.98 -3.94
N PRO A 74 3.27 -1.49 -3.35
CA PRO A 74 2.11 -2.33 -3.07
C PRO A 74 1.40 -2.74 -4.37
N ASP A 75 0.96 -3.99 -4.44
CA ASP A 75 0.12 -4.50 -5.53
C ASP A 75 -1.36 -4.17 -5.24
N LEU A 76 -1.80 -3.01 -5.73
CA LEU A 76 -3.16 -2.53 -5.51
C LEU A 76 -4.20 -3.31 -6.31
N LEU A 77 -3.82 -3.85 -7.46
CA LEU A 77 -4.74 -4.60 -8.31
C LEU A 77 -5.04 -5.97 -7.70
N ALA A 78 -4.01 -6.69 -7.24
CA ALA A 78 -4.19 -7.94 -6.51
C ALA A 78 -4.99 -7.73 -5.22
N LEU A 79 -4.77 -6.61 -4.51
CA LEU A 79 -5.58 -6.27 -3.34
C LEU A 79 -7.06 -6.08 -3.71
N GLU A 80 -7.35 -5.38 -4.80
CA GLU A 80 -8.73 -5.20 -5.25
C GLU A 80 -9.41 -6.52 -5.60
N GLU A 81 -8.71 -7.41 -6.31
CA GLU A 81 -9.23 -8.75 -6.63
C GLU A 81 -9.59 -9.54 -5.36
N LEU A 82 -8.76 -9.44 -4.32
CA LEU A 82 -9.06 -10.06 -3.02
C LEU A 82 -10.29 -9.43 -2.35
N LEU A 83 -10.47 -8.11 -2.45
CA LEU A 83 -11.63 -7.41 -1.90
C LEU A 83 -12.93 -7.79 -2.63
N VAL A 84 -12.88 -7.91 -3.96
CA VAL A 84 -13.99 -8.39 -4.79
C VAL A 84 -14.30 -9.84 -4.47
N GLY A 85 -13.28 -10.70 -4.41
CA GLY A 85 -13.43 -12.12 -4.04
C GLY A 85 -14.01 -12.32 -2.63
N ALA A 86 -13.73 -11.39 -1.71
CA ALA A 86 -14.30 -11.36 -0.36
C ALA A 86 -15.70 -10.72 -0.28
N GLY A 87 -16.21 -10.16 -1.39
CA GLY A 87 -17.50 -9.45 -1.43
C GLY A 87 -17.51 -8.13 -0.67
N LEU A 88 -16.35 -7.52 -0.42
CA LEU A 88 -16.20 -6.25 0.32
C LEU A 88 -16.32 -5.02 -0.57
N VAL A 89 -16.20 -5.21 -1.88
CA VAL A 89 -16.37 -4.18 -2.90
C VAL A 89 -17.25 -4.76 -4.00
N LEU A 90 -18.15 -3.94 -4.56
CA LEU A 90 -18.98 -4.35 -5.67
C LEU A 90 -18.11 -4.47 -6.93
N ASP A 91 -18.26 -5.58 -7.65
CA ASP A 91 -17.84 -5.61 -9.04
C ASP A 91 -18.81 -4.70 -9.80
N ASP A 92 -18.38 -3.49 -10.14
CA ASP A 92 -19.28 -2.46 -10.68
C ASP A 92 -19.90 -2.86 -12.04
N GLY A 93 -19.51 -3.99 -12.64
CA GLY A 93 -20.32 -4.74 -13.61
C GLY A 93 -20.68 -4.00 -14.91
N LEU A 94 -20.17 -2.78 -15.12
CA LEU A 94 -20.37 -2.01 -16.33
C LEU A 94 -19.47 -2.58 -17.43
N SER A 95 -20.01 -3.63 -18.05
CA SER A 95 -19.73 -4.06 -19.43
C SER A 95 -20.42 -3.12 -20.41
#